data_AF-A0A0M2WNJ8-F1
#
_entry.id   AF-A0A0M2WNJ8-F1
#
_cell.length_a   1.000
_cell.length_b   1.000
_cell.length_c   1.000
_cell.angle_alpha   90.00
_cell.angle_beta   90.00
_cell.angle_gamma   90.00
#
_symmetry.space_group_name_H-M   'P 1'
#
loop_
_entity.id
_entity.type
_entity.pdbx_description
1 polymer ?
#
loop_
_entity_poly.entity_id
_entity_poly.type
_entity_poly.pdbx_seq_one_letter_code
_entity_poly.pdbx_strand_id
1 'polypeptide(L)' 'MTDTPTKPLTPEQRIKELERQLKEEKQKSALFEAVIDVMRDEYGIVVKKPLGRSSRASKSKD' A
#
# COMPACT_ATOMS: atom_id res chain seq x y z
N MET A 1 -10.94 -26.23 18.35
CA MET A 1 -9.97 -26.66 17.32
C MET A 1 -8.71 -25.85 17.55
N THR A 2 -7.59 -26.54 17.72
CA THR A 2 -6.43 -26.14 18.53
C THR A 2 -5.56 -25.05 17.90
N ASP A 3 -5.40 -23.92 18.61
CA ASP A 3 -4.29 -22.99 18.46
C ASP A 3 -2.97 -23.72 18.72
N THR A 4 -2.28 -24.10 17.65
CA THR A 4 -0.91 -24.62 17.72
C THR A 4 0.04 -23.46 17.37
N PRO A 5 1.11 -23.23 18.15
CA PRO A 5 2.08 -22.19 17.81
C PRO A 5 2.77 -22.62 16.52
N THR A 6 2.43 -21.93 15.42
CA THR A 6 3.12 -22.07 14.14
C THR A 6 4.59 -21.85 14.41
N LYS A 7 5.41 -22.89 14.23
CA LYS A 7 6.87 -22.79 14.34
C LYS A 7 7.33 -21.51 13.64
N PRO A 8 8.15 -20.66 14.27
CA PRO A 8 8.61 -19.44 13.64
C PRO A 8 9.29 -19.81 12.32
N LEU A 9 8.71 -19.42 11.19
CA LEU A 9 9.33 -19.56 9.86
C LEU A 9 10.77 -19.09 9.97
N THR A 10 11.69 -19.83 9.34
CA THR A 10 13.10 -19.42 9.34
C THR A 10 13.20 -18.02 8.74
N PRO A 11 14.17 -17.20 9.19
CA PRO A 11 14.34 -15.85 8.66
C PRO A 11 14.36 -15.80 7.13
N GLU A 12 15.02 -16.78 6.48
CA GLU A 12 15.08 -16.87 5.02
C GLU A 12 13.73 -17.12 4.35
N GLN A 13 12.87 -17.95 4.93
CA GLN A 13 11.53 -18.19 4.41
C GLN A 13 10.66 -16.93 4.47
N ARG A 14 10.83 -16.12 5.54
CA ARG A 14 10.15 -14.82 5.66
C ARG A 14 10.67 -13.82 4.64
N ILE A 15 11.99 -13.75 4.44
CA ILE A 15 12.60 -12.87 3.45
C ILE A 15 12.05 -13.19 2.06
N LYS A 16 12.03 -14.47 1.67
CA LYS A 16 11.50 -14.89 0.36
C LYS A 16 10.03 -14.51 0.17
N GLU A 17 9.21 -14.66 1.20
CA GLU A 17 7.81 -14.25 1.16
C GLU A 17 7.66 -12.73 1.05
N LEU A 18 8.45 -11.97 1.81
CA LEU A 18 8.47 -10.51 1.73
C LEU A 18 8.94 -10.01 0.36
N GLU A 19 9.94 -10.64 -0.24
CA GLU A 19 10.42 -10.31 -1.59
C GLU A 19 9.33 -10.55 -2.65
N ARG A 20 8.57 -11.63 -2.51
CA ARG A 20 7.42 -11.92 -3.37
C ARG A 20 6.36 -10.83 -3.26
N GLN A 21 5.97 -10.48 -2.04
CA GLN A 21 4.99 -9.43 -1.78
C GLN A 21 5.47 -8.07 -2.33
N LEU A 22 6.75 -7.76 -2.16
CA LEU A 22 7.35 -6.52 -2.66
C LEU A 22 7.29 -6.47 -4.20
N LYS A 23 7.56 -7.58 -4.89
CA LYS A 23 7.43 -7.66 -6.34
C LYS A 23 5.99 -7.50 -6.80
N GLU A 24 5.05 -8.19 -6.16
CA GLU A 24 3.61 -8.11 -6.46
C GLU A 24 3.08 -6.68 -6.26
N GLU A 25 3.44 -6.01 -5.16
CA GLU A 25 2.98 -4.66 -4.86
C GLU A 25 3.59 -3.62 -5.82
N LYS A 26 4.85 -3.80 -6.23
CA LYS A 26 5.47 -2.96 -7.29
C LYS A 26 4.72 -3.07 -8.61
N GLN A 27 4.38 -4.29 -9.03
CA GLN A 27 3.61 -4.51 -10.27
C GLN A 27 2.21 -3.88 -10.19
N LYS A 28 1.55 -4.04 -9.03
CA LYS A 28 0.24 -3.46 -8.77
C LYS A 28 0.27 -1.93 -8.76
N SER A 29 1.28 -1.33 -8.15
CA SER A 29 1.48 0.13 -8.16
C SER A 29 1.68 0.66 -9.58
N ALA A 30 2.53 0.02 -10.37
CA ALA A 30 2.78 0.41 -11.76
C ALA A 30 1.52 0.32 -12.62
N LEU A 31 0.70 -0.71 -12.42
CA LEU A 31 -0.60 -0.85 -13.07
C LEU A 31 -1.53 0.33 -12.71
N PHE A 32 -1.67 0.66 -11.43
CA PHE A 32 -2.54 1.76 -11.01
C PHE A 32 -2.08 3.12 -11.53
N GLU A 33 -0.78 3.35 -11.58
CA GLU A 33 -0.21 4.56 -12.15
C GLU A 33 -0.57 4.68 -13.64
N ALA A 34 -0.35 3.62 -14.42
CA ALA A 34 -0.70 3.59 -15.84
C ALA A 34 -2.21 3.83 -16.08
N VAL A 35 -3.08 3.22 -15.26
CA VAL A 35 -4.53 3.44 -15.35
C VAL A 35 -4.88 4.91 -15.05
N ILE A 36 -4.27 5.51 -14.04
CA ILE A 36 -4.48 6.93 -13.71
C ILE A 36 -4.02 7.84 -14.86
N ASP A 37 -2.90 7.52 -15.50
CA ASP A 37 -2.37 8.31 -16.61
C ASP A 37 -3.30 8.22 -17.83
N VAL A 38 -3.79 7.03 -18.19
CA VAL A 38 -4.81 6.87 -19.25
C VAL A 38 -6.08 7.67 -18.93
N MET A 39 -6.57 7.62 -17.68
CA MET A 39 -7.74 8.41 -17.27
C MET A 39 -7.50 9.91 -17.37
N ARG A 40 -6.27 10.37 -17.13
CA ARG A 40 -5.91 11.79 -17.25
C ARG A 40 -5.78 12.20 -18.72
N ASP A 41 -5.06 11.42 -19.51
CA ASP A 41 -4.64 11.79 -20.86
C ASP A 41 -5.77 11.61 -21.89
N GLU A 42 -6.53 10.52 -21.80
CA GLU A 42 -7.59 10.22 -22.78
C GLU A 42 -8.95 10.77 -22.36
N TYR A 43 -9.21 10.86 -21.05
CA TYR A 43 -10.53 11.25 -20.53
C TYR A 43 -10.53 12.58 -19.76
N GLY A 44 -9.37 13.19 -19.50
CA GLY A 44 -9.27 14.45 -18.76
C GLY A 44 -9.69 14.36 -17.29
N ILE A 45 -9.76 13.14 -16.73
CA ILE A 45 -10.25 12.91 -15.37
C ILE A 45 -9.10 13.14 -14.37
N VAL A 46 -9.23 14.16 -13.52
CA VAL A 46 -8.26 14.44 -12.45
C VAL A 46 -8.64 13.65 -11.19
N VAL A 47 -8.03 12.48 -11.00
CA VAL A 47 -8.14 11.72 -9.75
C VAL A 47 -7.22 12.37 -8.69
N LYS A 48 -7.81 13.09 -7.73
CA LYS A 48 -7.06 13.65 -6.60
C LYS A 48 -6.69 12.54 -5.64
N LYS A 49 -5.39 12.32 -5.41
CA LYS A 49 -4.93 11.50 -4.27
C LYS A 49 -5.55 12.10 -2.99
N PRO A 50 -6.24 11.32 -2.15
CA PRO A 50 -6.77 11.85 -0.91
C PRO A 50 -5.58 12.35 -0.09
N LEU A 51 -5.51 13.68 0.07
CA LEU A 51 -4.58 14.29 1.01
C LEU A 51 -5.01 13.75 2.38
N GLY A 52 -4.27 12.78 2.90
CA GLY A 52 -4.52 12.20 4.21
C GLY A 52 -4.73 13.34 5.18
N ARG A 53 -5.80 13.27 6.00
CA ARG A 53 -6.14 14.34 6.95
C ARG A 53 -4.88 14.68 7.73
N SER A 54 -4.28 15.83 7.45
CA SER A 54 -3.17 16.35 8.23
C SER A 54 -3.68 16.42 9.67
N SER A 55 -3.04 15.68 10.56
CA SER A 55 -3.26 15.71 12.00
C SER A 55 -2.76 17.04 12.55
N ARG A 56 -3.37 18.15 12.14
CA ARG A 56 -3.23 19.41 12.85
C ARG A 56 -4.01 19.25 14.13
N ALA A 57 -3.34 18.78 15.18
CA ALA A 57 -3.81 18.93 16.54
C ALA A 57 -4.10 20.41 16.75
N SER A 58 -5.37 20.80 16.76
CA SER A 58 -5.79 22.12 17.20
C SER A 58 -5.33 22.24 18.64
N LYS A 59 -4.33 23.09 18.88
CA LYS A 59 -3.83 23.36 20.23
C LYS A 59 -4.99 23.80 21.10
N SER A 60 -5.01 23.28 22.32
CA SER A 60 -5.94 23.62 23.39
C SER A 60 -6.04 25.13 23.56
N LYS A 61 -7.22 25.59 23.94
CA LYS A 61 -7.39 26.89 24.55
C LYS A 61 -8.08 26.69 25.89
N ASP A 62 -7.37 27.13 26.92
CA ASP A 62 -7.76 27.29 28.33
C ASP A 62 -9.24 27.65 28.54
#